data_AF-A0A016VBK9-F1
#
_entry.id   AF-A0A016VBK9-F1
#
_cell.length_a   1.000
_cell.length_b   1.000
_cell.length_c   1.000
_cell.angle_alpha   90.00
_cell.angle_beta   90.00
_cell.angle_gamma   90.00
#
_symmetry.space_group_name_H-M   'P 1'
#
loop_
_entity.id
_entity.type
_entity.pdbx_description
1 polymer ?
#
loop_
_entity_poly.entity_id
_entity_poly.type
_entity_poly.pdbx_seq_one_letter_code
_entity_poly.pdbx_strand_id
1 'polypeptide(L)'
;MFVLSRIPRRFLSGKLDTDRTVLKIGSVRLPVVEAVRPELVPARLSGAAVHPSSNEVLAHLKWLLQKEILGQDVFLMGVPGSLRSDIVLQYLELCNREYEYLAVTRDTTEADIKQRREIRGGTAFYSDLCAVRAALHGRVLVLDGVEKAERNVLPILNNLLENREMQLEDGRFLMRHEKFDKLTNVRFLCSIVHIMRLLQNRCRISTVDFQSDSCLNYTADQLRAMGIERVSERFRIIALGLPVPRFVGNSLDPPLRSRFQCRTVPEPTFESTRRLCSELATNVSSHSVNDLVSMIYAINSQSELGISRVSMELIPRVMRIWNTCPSYSPEDMFNLMYPCKSIFKEHQVKLVNDFIAKFISEKTSSVPSCIRTVKTVEGTVGKVAISIEKAQEHRTFTTDVTGSTSSENRGFVPTPQYETLLTNLAIAHSQGDFALIGAKGAGKTKVIGELAARLGFTTETIVLYQSNEVPSESRLLKAAPTIIFMSEILDVLGFER
;
A
#
# COMPACT_ATOMS: atom_id res chain seq x y z
N MET A 1 -25.16 -9.54 -7.85
CA MET A 1 -25.52 -10.14 -6.54
C MET A 1 -24.31 -10.65 -5.72
N PHE A 2 -23.07 -10.24 -6.02
CA PHE A 2 -21.86 -10.82 -5.41
C PHE A 2 -20.79 -9.75 -5.12
N VAL A 3 -20.88 -9.03 -4.00
CA VAL A 3 -19.70 -8.34 -3.39
C VAL A 3 -19.86 -8.21 -1.85
N LEU A 4 -21.08 -8.08 -1.33
CA LEU A 4 -21.34 -7.74 0.08
C LEU A 4 -21.22 -8.89 1.11
N SER A 5 -20.71 -10.08 0.75
CA SER A 5 -20.65 -11.25 1.64
C SER A 5 -19.31 -11.45 2.37
N ARG A 6 -18.37 -10.50 2.26
CA ARG A 6 -16.96 -10.70 2.65
C ARG A 6 -16.46 -9.88 3.83
N ILE A 7 -17.32 -9.13 4.53
CA ILE A 7 -16.94 -8.51 5.80
C ILE A 7 -16.75 -9.63 6.84
N PRO A 8 -15.60 -9.74 7.53
CA PRO A 8 -15.40 -10.76 8.55
C PRO A 8 -16.50 -10.66 9.62
N ARG A 9 -17.24 -11.76 9.86
CA ARG A 9 -18.35 -11.81 10.82
C ARG A 9 -17.97 -11.31 12.23
N ARG A 10 -16.68 -11.32 12.58
CA ARG A 10 -16.14 -10.78 13.86
C ARG A 10 -16.35 -9.28 14.04
N PHE A 11 -16.43 -8.50 12.95
CA PHE A 11 -16.72 -7.06 13.01
C PHE A 11 -18.22 -6.74 12.91
N LEU A 12 -19.04 -7.76 12.62
CA LEU A 12 -20.50 -7.67 12.55
C LEU A 12 -21.10 -8.26 13.82
N SER A 13 -21.13 -7.48 14.90
CA SER A 13 -21.91 -7.86 16.09
C SER A 13 -23.35 -7.34 15.94
N GLY A 14 -24.23 -8.25 15.53
CA GLY A 14 -25.67 -8.06 15.44
C GLY A 14 -26.30 -9.20 14.65
N LYS A 15 -27.53 -9.61 14.97
CA LYS A 15 -28.36 -10.44 14.08
C LYS A 15 -28.25 -9.85 12.67
N LEU A 16 -28.14 -10.67 11.63
CA LEU A 16 -28.25 -10.21 10.24
C LEU A 16 -29.60 -9.52 10.11
N ASP A 17 -29.61 -8.20 10.30
CA ASP A 17 -30.71 -7.37 9.86
C ASP A 17 -30.59 -7.38 8.34
N THR A 18 -31.69 -7.72 7.69
CA THR A 18 -31.75 -7.99 6.25
C THR A 18 -31.38 -6.78 5.39
N ASP A 19 -31.20 -5.60 6.00
CA ASP A 19 -30.69 -4.39 5.38
C ASP A 19 -29.27 -4.06 5.87
N ARG A 20 -28.26 -4.44 5.08
CA ARG A 20 -26.81 -4.26 5.30
C ARG A 20 -26.35 -2.80 5.15
N THR A 21 -27.06 -1.85 5.74
CA THR A 21 -26.89 -0.41 5.52
C THR A 21 -26.02 0.30 6.55
N VAL A 22 -25.59 -0.37 7.64
CA VAL A 22 -24.85 0.27 8.75
C VAL A 22 -23.65 -0.57 9.21
N LEU A 23 -22.45 0.00 9.14
CA LEU A 23 -21.21 -0.53 9.70
C LEU A 23 -21.11 -0.16 11.18
N LYS A 24 -20.80 -1.13 12.05
CA LYS A 24 -20.59 -0.92 13.48
C LYS A 24 -19.22 -1.40 13.92
N ILE A 25 -18.39 -0.50 14.46
CA ILE A 25 -17.09 -0.84 15.06
C ILE A 25 -17.12 -0.40 16.52
N GLY A 26 -17.22 -1.38 17.43
CA GLY A 26 -17.39 -1.12 18.86
C GLY A 26 -18.69 -0.34 19.14
N SER A 27 -18.54 0.91 19.60
CA SER A 27 -19.66 1.81 19.94
C SER A 27 -20.10 2.72 18.78
N VAL A 28 -19.36 2.77 17.67
CA VAL A 28 -19.57 3.75 16.59
C VAL A 28 -20.32 3.09 15.44
N ARG A 29 -21.27 3.81 14.84
CA ARG A 29 -22.11 3.34 13.73
C ARG A 29 -21.99 4.31 12.56
N LEU A 30 -21.83 3.79 11.34
CA LEU A 30 -21.76 4.58 10.11
C LEU A 30 -22.67 3.95 9.06
N PRO A 31 -23.59 4.72 8.43
CA PRO A 31 -24.35 4.22 7.29
C PRO A 31 -23.40 4.01 6.09
N VAL A 32 -23.41 2.79 5.54
CA VAL A 32 -22.64 2.42 4.36
C VAL A 32 -23.47 2.68 3.12
N VAL A 33 -22.88 3.40 2.17
CA VAL A 33 -23.49 3.65 0.86
C VAL A 33 -22.84 2.73 -0.17
N GLU A 34 -23.61 2.26 -1.13
CA GLU A 34 -23.05 1.49 -2.24
C GLU A 34 -22.12 2.36 -3.10
N ALA A 35 -20.92 1.84 -3.40
CA ALA A 35 -20.00 2.46 -4.32
C ALA A 35 -20.60 2.49 -5.74
N VAL A 36 -20.40 3.60 -6.45
CA VAL A 36 -20.81 3.76 -7.85
C VAL A 36 -19.95 2.85 -8.74
N ARG A 37 -18.66 2.77 -8.41
CA ARG A 37 -17.66 1.93 -9.09
C ARG A 37 -17.04 0.95 -8.10
N PRO A 38 -17.56 -0.29 -7.98
CA PRO A 38 -17.06 -1.27 -7.04
C PRO A 38 -15.62 -1.73 -7.35
N GLU A 39 -15.13 -1.53 -8.57
CA GLU A 39 -13.75 -1.81 -8.98
C GLU A 39 -12.70 -0.91 -8.30
N LEU A 40 -13.12 0.27 -7.83
CA LEU A 40 -12.27 1.22 -7.09
C LEU A 40 -12.39 1.08 -5.58
N VAL A 41 -13.21 0.14 -5.10
CA VAL A 41 -13.19 -0.28 -3.71
C VAL A 41 -12.09 -1.33 -3.57
N PRO A 42 -11.21 -1.24 -2.56
CA PRO A 42 -10.16 -2.24 -2.38
C PRO A 42 -10.80 -3.62 -2.26
N ALA A 43 -10.53 -4.48 -3.22
CA ALA A 43 -10.95 -5.87 -3.19
C ALA A 43 -9.74 -6.70 -2.78
N ARG A 44 -9.78 -7.23 -1.53
CA ARG A 44 -8.78 -8.10 -0.89
C ARG A 44 -7.72 -7.37 -0.05
N LEU A 45 -7.84 -7.53 1.27
CA LEU A 45 -6.72 -7.87 2.16
C LEU A 45 -7.10 -9.02 3.14
N SER A 46 -7.91 -9.99 2.70
CA SER A 46 -8.25 -11.18 3.53
C SER A 46 -7.25 -12.35 3.40
N GLY A 47 -6.15 -12.17 2.68
CA GLY A 47 -5.09 -13.16 2.56
C GLY A 47 -3.77 -12.61 3.09
N ALA A 48 -3.42 -12.98 4.33
CA ALA A 48 -2.04 -13.17 4.76
C ALA A 48 -1.19 -12.02 5.35
N ALA A 49 -1.73 -10.85 5.74
CA ALA A 49 -0.92 -9.84 6.47
C ALA A 49 -1.69 -8.86 7.38
N VAL A 50 -2.49 -9.33 8.34
CA VAL A 50 -2.77 -8.54 9.56
C VAL A 50 -2.87 -9.50 10.72
N HIS A 51 -1.87 -9.54 11.61
CA HIS A 51 -2.10 -9.83 13.04
C HIS A 51 -0.96 -9.31 13.93
N PRO A 52 -0.79 -7.99 14.09
CA PRO A 52 -0.39 -7.43 15.37
C PRO A 52 -1.67 -7.07 16.13
N SER A 53 -2.03 -7.91 17.12
CA SER A 53 -3.16 -7.78 18.06
C SER A 53 -4.43 -7.13 17.45
N SER A 54 -5.43 -7.95 17.10
CA SER A 54 -6.71 -7.48 16.52
C SER A 54 -7.31 -6.24 17.19
N ASN A 55 -7.07 -6.05 18.49
CA ASN A 55 -7.51 -4.90 19.27
C ASN A 55 -6.83 -3.56 18.91
N GLU A 56 -5.53 -3.53 18.59
CA GLU A 56 -4.83 -2.29 18.22
C GLU A 56 -5.32 -1.78 16.87
N VAL A 57 -5.32 -2.66 15.86
CA VAL A 57 -5.87 -2.37 14.52
C VAL A 57 -7.33 -1.92 14.62
N LEU A 58 -8.14 -2.60 15.43
CA LEU A 58 -9.51 -2.19 15.72
C LEU A 58 -9.62 -0.78 16.31
N ALA A 59 -8.71 -0.40 17.20
CA ALA A 59 -8.69 0.95 17.76
C ALA A 59 -8.36 2.00 16.69
N HIS A 60 -7.51 1.68 15.72
CA HIS A 60 -7.22 2.54 14.57
C HIS A 60 -8.44 2.67 13.65
N LEU A 61 -9.07 1.55 13.27
CA LEU A 61 -10.28 1.53 12.45
C LEU A 61 -11.44 2.29 13.10
N LYS A 62 -11.66 2.10 14.41
CA LYS A 62 -12.69 2.83 15.17
C LYS A 62 -12.50 4.34 15.07
N TRP A 63 -11.25 4.81 15.14
CA TRP A 63 -10.95 6.23 15.09
C TRP A 63 -11.05 6.81 13.69
N LEU A 64 -10.66 6.07 12.66
CA LEU A 64 -10.94 6.45 11.27
C LEU A 64 -12.44 6.64 11.05
N LEU A 65 -13.25 5.72 11.57
CA LEU A 65 -14.71 5.82 11.53
C LEU A 65 -15.25 7.06 12.27
N GLN A 66 -14.70 7.39 13.43
CA GLN A 66 -15.07 8.62 14.17
C GLN A 66 -14.73 9.88 13.37
N LYS A 67 -13.60 9.89 12.67
CA LYS A 67 -13.16 11.03 11.86
C LYS A 67 -13.99 11.20 10.60
N GLU A 68 -14.45 10.10 10.01
CA GLU A 68 -15.41 10.13 8.92
C GLU A 68 -16.73 10.81 9.31
N ILE A 69 -17.27 10.47 10.49
CA ILE A 69 -18.50 11.08 11.02
C ILE A 69 -18.31 12.59 11.24
N LEU A 70 -17.12 13.01 11.67
CA LEU A 70 -16.77 14.43 11.84
C LEU A 70 -16.44 15.14 10.52
N GLY A 71 -16.32 14.41 9.41
CA GLY A 71 -15.93 14.98 8.11
C GLY A 71 -14.50 15.53 8.08
N GLN A 72 -13.60 15.02 8.93
CA GLN A 72 -12.22 15.51 9.04
C GLN A 72 -11.24 14.71 8.19
N ASP A 73 -10.22 15.39 7.67
CA ASP A 73 -9.08 14.75 7.01
C ASP A 73 -8.14 14.13 8.05
N VAL A 74 -7.53 13.02 7.67
CA VAL A 74 -6.74 12.19 8.57
C VAL A 74 -5.31 12.11 8.10
N PHE A 75 -4.37 12.09 9.06
CA PHE A 75 -2.98 11.77 8.79
C PHE A 75 -2.48 10.63 9.69
N LEU A 76 -2.07 9.53 9.08
CA LEU A 76 -1.52 8.36 9.77
C LEU A 76 0.00 8.38 9.69
N MET A 77 0.61 8.50 10.86
CA MET A 77 2.07 8.52 11.03
C MET A 77 2.54 7.18 11.55
N GLY A 78 3.66 6.67 11.07
CA GLY A 78 4.20 5.40 11.57
C GLY A 78 5.46 5.01 10.85
N VAL A 79 6.02 3.88 11.25
CA VAL A 79 7.20 3.33 10.59
C VAL A 79 6.95 3.02 9.11
N PRO A 80 8.00 3.06 8.29
CA PRO A 80 7.89 2.57 6.92
C PRO A 80 7.41 1.12 6.94
N GLY A 81 6.43 0.84 6.07
CA GLY A 81 5.72 -0.43 6.04
C GLY A 81 4.29 -0.33 5.47
N SER A 82 3.78 -1.48 5.03
CA SER A 82 2.40 -1.80 4.69
C SER A 82 1.39 -1.58 5.80
N LEU A 83 1.73 -1.72 7.11
CA LEU A 83 0.72 -1.70 8.19
C LEU A 83 -0.21 -0.47 8.13
N ARG A 84 0.32 0.72 7.82
CA ARG A 84 -0.48 1.95 7.68
C ARG A 84 -1.44 1.86 6.49
N SER A 85 -0.93 1.46 5.34
CA SER A 85 -1.71 1.27 4.12
C SER A 85 -2.75 0.17 4.28
N ASP A 86 -2.40 -0.94 4.94
CA ASP A 86 -3.29 -2.06 5.22
C ASP A 86 -4.48 -1.64 6.10
N ILE A 87 -4.24 -0.82 7.14
CA ILE A 87 -5.29 -0.24 7.97
C ILE A 87 -6.23 0.64 7.13
N VAL A 88 -5.69 1.47 6.23
CA VAL A 88 -6.47 2.36 5.37
C VAL A 88 -7.29 1.57 4.34
N LEU A 89 -6.66 0.61 3.67
CA LEU A 89 -7.34 -0.24 2.68
C LEU A 89 -8.43 -1.10 3.35
N GLN A 90 -8.17 -1.63 4.54
CA GLN A 90 -9.17 -2.34 5.33
C GLN A 90 -10.32 -1.41 5.75
N TYR A 91 -10.03 -0.18 6.16
CA TYR A 91 -11.05 0.82 6.47
C TYR A 91 -11.95 1.12 5.25
N LEU A 92 -11.34 1.33 4.07
CA LEU A 92 -12.05 1.62 2.82
C LEU A 92 -12.90 0.44 2.35
N GLU A 93 -12.40 -0.79 2.49
CA GLU A 93 -13.14 -2.02 2.22
C GLU A 93 -14.37 -2.15 3.14
N LEU A 94 -14.20 -1.90 4.45
CA LEU A 94 -15.29 -1.96 5.43
C LEU A 94 -16.37 -0.89 5.17
N CYS A 95 -15.96 0.32 4.78
CA CYS A 95 -16.85 1.43 4.49
C CYS A 95 -17.42 1.41 3.06
N ASN A 96 -17.04 0.43 2.23
CA ASN A 96 -17.36 0.35 0.80
C ASN A 96 -17.11 1.67 0.05
N ARG A 97 -15.95 2.29 0.34
CA ARG A 97 -15.56 3.60 -0.20
C ARG A 97 -14.62 3.42 -1.39
N GLU A 98 -14.92 4.13 -2.48
CA GLU A 98 -13.99 4.29 -3.59
C GLU A 98 -12.79 5.12 -3.16
N TYR A 99 -11.60 4.75 -3.60
CA TYR A 99 -10.38 5.50 -3.34
C TYR A 99 -9.55 5.73 -4.60
N GLU A 100 -8.75 6.78 -4.55
CA GLU A 100 -7.67 7.06 -5.50
C GLU A 100 -6.36 7.11 -4.72
N TYR A 101 -5.32 6.52 -5.27
CA TYR A 101 -4.00 6.46 -4.63
C TYR A 101 -3.05 7.42 -5.33
N LEU A 102 -2.38 8.27 -4.56
CA LEU A 102 -1.36 9.20 -5.04
C LEU A 102 -0.10 9.02 -4.20
N ALA A 103 0.92 8.43 -4.82
CA ALA A 103 2.26 8.35 -4.24
C ALA A 103 3.01 9.64 -4.53
N VAL A 104 3.43 10.34 -3.48
CA VAL A 104 4.25 11.54 -3.56
C VAL A 104 5.71 11.14 -3.40
N THR A 105 6.47 11.44 -4.43
CA THR A 105 7.92 11.25 -4.53
C THR A 105 8.59 12.62 -4.66
N ARG A 106 9.93 12.63 -4.68
CA ARG A 106 10.68 13.86 -4.98
C ARG A 106 10.40 14.34 -6.41
N ASP A 107 10.21 13.41 -7.33
CA ASP A 107 10.01 13.74 -8.76
C ASP A 107 8.53 14.03 -9.11
N THR A 108 7.62 14.03 -8.13
CA THR A 108 6.21 14.33 -8.38
C THR A 108 6.04 15.77 -8.84
N THR A 109 5.39 15.96 -9.98
CA THR A 109 5.13 17.28 -10.57
C THR A 109 3.68 17.72 -10.37
N GLU A 110 3.39 18.98 -10.68
CA GLU A 110 2.01 19.50 -10.68
C GLU A 110 1.09 18.72 -11.63
N ALA A 111 1.61 18.29 -12.78
CA ALA A 111 0.87 17.53 -13.77
C ALA A 111 0.38 16.19 -13.20
N ASP A 112 1.16 15.54 -12.33
CA ASP A 112 0.86 14.23 -11.72
C ASP A 112 -0.25 14.30 -10.65
N ILE A 113 -0.50 15.50 -10.14
CA ILE A 113 -1.54 15.77 -9.14
C ILE A 113 -2.82 16.27 -9.81
N LYS A 114 -2.67 17.16 -10.79
CA LYS A 114 -3.79 17.83 -11.46
C LYS A 114 -4.26 17.05 -12.68
N GLN A 115 -3.62 17.31 -13.81
CA GLN A 115 -4.00 16.84 -15.13
C GLN A 115 -2.76 16.58 -15.96
N ARG A 116 -2.82 15.52 -16.76
CA ARG A 116 -1.77 15.22 -17.72
C ARG A 116 -2.25 15.52 -19.13
N ARG A 117 -1.42 16.21 -19.90
CA ARG A 117 -1.65 16.42 -21.32
C ARG A 117 -1.25 15.18 -22.11
N GLU A 118 -2.22 14.53 -22.74
CA GLU A 118 -2.03 13.38 -23.63
C GLU A 118 -2.27 13.80 -25.08
N ILE A 119 -1.46 13.31 -26.01
CA ILE A 119 -1.68 13.51 -27.44
C ILE A 119 -2.37 12.26 -27.99
N ARG A 120 -3.62 12.39 -28.41
CA ARG A 120 -4.36 11.32 -29.09
C ARG A 120 -4.75 11.80 -30.49
N GLY A 121 -4.32 11.05 -31.51
CA GLY A 121 -4.64 11.36 -32.91
C GLY A 121 -4.19 12.76 -33.38
N GLY A 122 -3.07 13.27 -32.87
CA GLY A 122 -2.55 14.59 -33.24
C GLY A 122 -3.20 15.79 -32.51
N THR A 123 -4.18 15.53 -31.65
CA THR A 123 -4.82 16.55 -30.80
C THR A 123 -4.45 16.34 -29.34
N ALA A 124 -4.23 17.43 -28.61
CA ALA A 124 -3.92 17.39 -27.19
C ALA A 124 -5.21 17.34 -26.36
N PHE A 125 -5.30 16.37 -25.47
CA PHE A 125 -6.38 16.21 -24.50
C PHE A 125 -5.81 16.27 -23.09
N TYR A 126 -6.53 16.93 -22.19
CA TYR A 126 -6.20 16.91 -20.76
C TYR A 126 -6.94 15.75 -20.10
N SER A 127 -6.19 14.88 -19.44
CA SER A 127 -6.69 13.73 -18.70
C SER A 127 -6.62 14.03 -17.21
N ASP A 128 -7.77 14.01 -16.53
CA ASP A 128 -7.85 14.21 -15.08
C ASP A 128 -7.11 13.10 -14.34
N LEU A 129 -6.31 13.43 -13.33
CA LEU A 129 -5.58 12.46 -12.51
C LEU A 129 -6.23 12.24 -11.13
N CYS A 130 -5.52 11.54 -10.25
CA CYS A 130 -6.03 11.01 -8.98
C CYS A 130 -6.72 12.07 -8.11
N ALA A 131 -6.09 13.24 -7.90
CA ALA A 131 -6.63 14.24 -6.99
C ALA A 131 -7.91 14.89 -7.53
N VAL A 132 -7.94 15.21 -8.83
CA VAL A 132 -9.09 15.80 -9.51
C VAL A 132 -10.25 14.81 -9.57
N ARG A 133 -10.00 13.55 -9.96
CA ARG A 133 -11.01 12.49 -9.99
C ARG A 133 -11.60 12.24 -8.60
N ALA A 134 -10.76 12.23 -7.56
CA ALA A 134 -11.23 12.04 -6.20
C ALA A 134 -12.12 13.20 -5.73
N ALA A 135 -11.74 14.45 -6.03
CA ALA A 135 -12.50 15.64 -5.67
C ALA A 135 -13.86 15.70 -6.37
N LEU A 136 -13.92 15.42 -7.68
CA LEU A 136 -15.15 15.47 -8.47
C LEU A 136 -16.13 14.35 -8.07
N HIS A 137 -15.64 13.12 -7.93
CA HIS A 137 -16.49 11.96 -7.64
C HIS A 137 -16.74 11.73 -6.14
N GLY A 138 -16.06 12.45 -5.25
CA GLY A 138 -16.18 12.27 -3.80
C GLY A 138 -15.54 10.99 -3.29
N ARG A 139 -14.44 10.57 -3.92
CA ARG A 139 -13.63 9.42 -3.47
C ARG A 139 -12.72 9.82 -2.33
N VAL A 140 -12.15 8.82 -1.67
CA VAL A 140 -11.08 9.05 -0.69
C VAL A 140 -9.75 9.15 -1.43
N LEU A 141 -9.04 10.26 -1.27
CA LEU A 141 -7.67 10.40 -1.78
C LEU A 141 -6.69 9.90 -0.72
N VAL A 142 -5.96 8.83 -1.04
CA VAL A 142 -4.87 8.31 -0.21
C VAL A 142 -3.56 8.92 -0.69
N LEU A 143 -2.98 9.81 0.13
CA LEU A 143 -1.69 10.46 -0.14
C LEU A 143 -0.60 9.68 0.60
N ASP A 144 0.35 9.08 -0.10
CA ASP A 144 1.50 8.41 0.52
C ASP A 144 2.80 9.17 0.25
N GLY A 145 3.66 9.31 1.25
CA GLY A 145 4.98 9.95 1.10
C GLY A 145 4.95 11.49 1.12
N VAL A 146 4.04 12.11 1.87
CA VAL A 146 3.97 13.58 1.99
C VAL A 146 5.29 14.18 2.48
N GLU A 147 6.08 13.46 3.28
CA GLU A 147 7.41 13.89 3.72
C GLU A 147 8.45 13.99 2.59
N LYS A 148 8.20 13.35 1.44
CA LYS A 148 9.11 13.36 0.28
C LYS A 148 8.76 14.44 -0.74
N ALA A 149 7.64 15.14 -0.54
CA ALA A 149 7.15 16.17 -1.44
C ALA A 149 8.18 17.30 -1.62
N GLU A 150 8.36 17.74 -2.87
CA GLU A 150 9.11 18.93 -3.19
C GLU A 150 8.31 20.21 -2.90
N ARG A 151 9.03 21.33 -2.73
CA ARG A 151 8.46 22.62 -2.32
C ARG A 151 7.51 23.23 -3.36
N ASN A 152 7.67 22.89 -4.64
CA ASN A 152 6.82 23.33 -5.74
C ASN A 152 5.40 22.74 -5.66
N VAL A 153 5.26 21.52 -5.15
CA VAL A 153 4.00 20.78 -5.09
C VAL A 153 3.18 21.10 -3.83
N LEU A 154 3.86 21.45 -2.73
CA LEU A 154 3.20 21.73 -1.45
C LEU A 154 2.11 22.81 -1.52
N PRO A 155 2.26 23.95 -2.23
CA PRO A 155 1.19 24.94 -2.37
C PRO A 155 -0.08 24.39 -3.02
N ILE A 156 0.08 23.55 -4.04
CA ILE A 156 -1.04 22.94 -4.78
C ILE A 156 -1.80 21.97 -3.86
N LEU A 157 -1.05 21.12 -3.13
CA LEU A 157 -1.64 20.23 -2.14
C LEU A 157 -2.32 21.04 -1.03
N ASN A 158 -1.68 22.06 -0.48
CA ASN A 158 -2.26 22.90 0.59
C ASN A 158 -3.60 23.51 0.16
N ASN A 159 -3.70 24.07 -1.05
CA ASN A 159 -4.95 24.63 -1.56
C ASN A 159 -6.07 23.57 -1.68
N LEU A 160 -5.73 22.36 -2.14
CA LEU A 160 -6.68 21.25 -2.20
C LEU A 160 -7.07 20.74 -0.80
N LEU A 161 -6.12 20.67 0.13
CA LEU A 161 -6.31 20.17 1.49
C LEU A 161 -7.11 21.16 2.36
N GLU A 162 -6.86 22.46 2.22
CA GLU A 162 -7.46 23.53 3.01
C GLU A 162 -8.75 24.04 2.38
N ASN A 163 -8.71 24.50 1.14
CA ASN A 163 -9.84 25.17 0.51
C ASN A 163 -10.74 24.20 -0.28
N ARG A 164 -10.24 23.01 -0.64
CA ARG A 164 -10.85 22.15 -1.68
C ARG A 164 -10.91 22.85 -3.02
N GLU A 165 -9.90 23.66 -3.31
CA GLU A 165 -9.84 24.49 -4.50
C GLU A 165 -8.59 24.15 -5.30
N MET A 166 -8.74 24.11 -6.62
CA MET A 166 -7.67 23.78 -7.54
C MET A 166 -7.97 24.35 -8.91
N GLN A 167 -7.03 25.11 -9.45
CA GLN A 167 -7.07 25.57 -10.84
C GLN A 167 -6.49 24.48 -11.74
N LEU A 168 -7.23 24.10 -12.78
CA LEU A 168 -6.86 23.10 -13.77
C LEU A 168 -6.30 23.77 -15.03
N GLU A 169 -5.51 23.03 -15.81
CA GLU A 169 -4.83 23.55 -17.01
C GLU A 169 -5.79 23.71 -18.20
N ASP A 170 -6.89 22.97 -18.21
CA ASP A 170 -7.97 23.09 -19.18
C ASP A 170 -8.87 24.32 -18.96
N GLY A 171 -8.58 25.14 -17.95
CA GLY A 171 -9.35 26.33 -17.58
C GLY A 171 -10.47 26.07 -16.58
N ARG A 172 -10.70 24.82 -16.17
CA ARG A 172 -11.65 24.53 -15.08
C ARG A 172 -11.10 24.94 -13.72
N PHE A 173 -11.99 25.24 -12.79
CA PHE A 173 -11.69 25.59 -11.41
C PHE A 173 -12.54 24.74 -10.47
N LEU A 174 -11.88 23.93 -9.64
CA LEU A 174 -12.55 23.18 -8.59
C LEU A 174 -12.90 24.12 -7.44
N MET A 175 -14.17 24.10 -7.03
CA MET A 175 -14.69 24.92 -5.93
C MET A 175 -15.34 24.03 -4.86
N ARG A 176 -15.09 24.33 -3.58
CA ARG A 176 -15.73 23.66 -2.45
C ARG A 176 -17.25 23.70 -2.57
N HIS A 177 -17.90 22.55 -2.29
CA HIS A 177 -19.36 22.42 -2.29
C HIS A 177 -20.08 23.58 -1.58
N GLU A 178 -19.67 23.96 -0.36
CA GLU A 178 -20.29 25.06 0.38
C GLU A 178 -20.26 26.41 -0.35
N LYS A 179 -19.15 26.74 -1.03
CA LYS A 179 -19.04 27.98 -1.80
C LYS A 179 -19.87 27.92 -3.07
N PHE A 180 -19.83 26.78 -3.76
CA PHE A 180 -20.66 26.53 -4.96
C PHE A 180 -22.16 26.59 -4.64
N ASP A 181 -22.56 26.00 -3.51
CA ASP A 181 -23.94 25.96 -3.05
C ASP A 181 -24.42 27.36 -2.64
N LYS A 182 -23.55 28.22 -2.11
CA LYS A 182 -23.88 29.64 -1.85
C LYS A 182 -24.14 30.44 -3.12
N LEU A 183 -23.37 30.18 -4.18
CA LEU A 183 -23.56 30.85 -5.48
C LEU A 183 -24.82 30.40 -6.22
N THR A 184 -25.26 29.16 -5.98
CA THR A 184 -26.48 28.60 -6.57
C THR A 184 -27.73 28.87 -5.73
N ASN A 185 -27.60 28.88 -4.39
CA ASN A 185 -28.70 29.13 -3.46
C ASN A 185 -28.65 30.54 -2.84
N VAL A 186 -28.95 31.57 -3.65
CA VAL A 186 -29.53 32.83 -3.14
C VAL A 186 -31.07 32.79 -3.31
N ARG A 187 -31.68 31.64 -2.98
CA ARG A 187 -33.15 31.49 -2.94
C ARG A 187 -33.75 31.63 -1.54
N PHE A 188 -33.00 31.30 -0.49
CA PHE A 188 -33.54 31.27 0.88
C PHE A 188 -33.62 32.63 1.59
N LEU A 189 -32.88 33.64 1.14
CA LEU A 189 -32.97 35.00 1.71
C LEU A 189 -34.15 35.81 1.15
N CYS A 190 -34.73 35.44 0.00
CA CYS A 190 -35.88 36.15 -0.55
C CYS A 190 -37.16 35.96 0.28
N SER A 191 -37.35 34.81 0.95
CA SER A 191 -38.55 34.58 1.78
C SER A 191 -38.53 35.43 3.05
N ILE A 192 -37.37 35.65 3.66
CA ILE A 192 -37.23 36.52 4.84
C ILE A 192 -37.30 38.00 4.44
N VAL A 193 -36.73 38.41 3.31
CA VAL A 193 -36.83 39.79 2.81
C VAL A 193 -38.27 40.13 2.39
N HIS A 194 -39.04 39.17 1.85
CA HIS A 194 -40.46 39.37 1.52
C HIS A 194 -41.34 39.47 2.79
N ILE A 195 -41.07 38.66 3.82
CA ILE A 195 -41.74 38.74 5.13
C ILE A 195 -41.35 40.04 5.88
N MET A 196 -40.09 40.46 5.81
CA MET A 196 -39.64 41.72 6.41
C MET A 196 -40.14 42.96 5.66
N ARG A 197 -40.30 42.92 4.33
CA ARG A 197 -40.98 43.99 3.56
C ARG A 197 -42.46 44.10 3.92
N LEU A 198 -43.15 42.99 4.19
CA LEU A 198 -44.54 43.01 4.65
C LEU A 198 -44.69 43.59 6.07
N LEU A 199 -43.67 43.42 6.93
CA LEU A 199 -43.64 44.00 8.29
C LEU A 199 -43.16 45.46 8.33
N GLN A 200 -42.39 45.93 7.34
CA GLN A 200 -41.89 47.31 7.25
C GLN A 200 -42.99 48.35 6.95
N ASN A 201 -44.16 47.96 6.45
CA ASN A 201 -45.29 48.89 6.27
C ASN A 201 -45.98 49.29 7.59
N ARG A 202 -45.54 48.79 8.76
CA ARG A 202 -46.07 49.18 10.08
C ARG A 202 -45.13 49.98 10.97
N CYS A 203 -43.83 50.02 10.69
CA CYS A 203 -42.86 50.71 11.55
C CYS A 203 -42.03 51.68 10.72
N ARG A 204 -42.26 52.99 10.93
CA ARG A 204 -41.33 54.06 10.54
C ARG A 204 -40.00 53.85 11.25
N ILE A 205 -39.08 53.12 10.63
CA ILE A 205 -37.69 53.04 11.04
C ILE A 205 -36.87 53.52 9.84
N SER A 206 -36.02 54.50 10.11
CA SER A 206 -35.06 55.08 9.16
C SER A 206 -34.16 54.02 8.57
N THR A 207 -34.07 54.05 7.24
CA THR A 207 -33.30 53.16 6.37
C THR A 207 -31.83 53.10 6.79
N VAL A 208 -31.34 51.90 7.07
CA VAL A 208 -29.91 51.57 6.99
C VAL A 208 -29.68 51.10 5.57
N ASP A 209 -28.81 51.80 4.82
CA ASP A 209 -28.42 51.45 3.47
C ASP A 209 -27.73 50.09 3.45
N PHE A 210 -28.50 49.04 3.16
CA PHE A 210 -27.97 47.74 2.79
C PHE A 210 -27.51 47.86 1.34
N GLN A 211 -26.25 48.24 1.14
CA GLN A 211 -25.62 48.20 -0.17
C GLN A 211 -25.80 46.80 -0.75
N SER A 212 -26.48 46.77 -1.89
CA SER A 212 -26.83 45.60 -2.66
C SER A 212 -25.58 44.94 -3.24
N ASP A 213 -24.97 44.01 -2.49
CA ASP A 213 -24.11 43.02 -3.11
C ASP A 213 -25.02 42.13 -3.98
N SER A 214 -24.83 42.29 -5.28
CA SER A 214 -25.55 41.66 -6.38
C SER A 214 -25.93 40.21 -6.09
N CYS A 215 -27.23 39.96 -5.92
CA CYS A 215 -27.82 38.63 -5.86
C CYS A 215 -27.72 37.94 -7.24
N LEU A 216 -26.53 37.49 -7.60
CA LEU A 216 -26.30 36.70 -8.81
C LEU A 216 -26.71 35.25 -8.53
N ASN A 217 -27.96 34.93 -8.88
CA ASN A 217 -28.45 33.56 -8.91
C ASN A 217 -27.92 32.86 -10.18
N TYR A 218 -26.76 32.20 -10.07
CA TYR A 218 -26.26 31.37 -11.15
C TYR A 218 -26.87 29.97 -11.08
N THR A 219 -27.28 29.43 -12.23
CA THR A 219 -27.61 28.01 -12.34
C THR A 219 -26.33 27.17 -12.31
N ALA A 220 -26.42 25.91 -11.86
CA ALA A 220 -25.27 25.00 -11.85
C ALA A 220 -24.65 24.82 -13.25
N ASP A 221 -25.47 24.90 -14.31
CA ASP A 221 -24.99 24.80 -15.69
C ASP A 221 -24.27 26.08 -16.15
N GLN A 222 -24.72 27.25 -15.70
CA GLN A 222 -23.99 28.51 -15.95
C GLN A 222 -22.63 28.53 -15.27
N LEU A 223 -22.54 28.05 -14.02
CA LEU A 223 -21.26 27.96 -13.32
C LEU A 223 -20.32 26.97 -14.02
N ARG A 224 -20.83 25.83 -14.48
CA ARG A 224 -20.05 24.87 -15.28
C ARG A 224 -19.61 25.45 -16.62
N ALA A 225 -20.45 26.26 -17.28
CA ALA A 225 -20.08 26.99 -18.49
C ALA A 225 -19.00 28.06 -18.24
N MET A 226 -18.91 28.60 -17.03
CA MET A 226 -17.83 29.47 -16.58
C MET A 226 -16.56 28.69 -16.17
N GLY A 227 -16.55 27.36 -16.31
CA GLY A 227 -15.46 26.48 -15.92
C GLY A 227 -15.42 26.15 -14.43
N ILE A 228 -16.43 26.52 -13.64
CA ILE A 228 -16.46 26.25 -12.19
C ILE A 228 -17.11 24.88 -11.95
N GLU A 229 -16.33 23.97 -11.38
CA GLU A 229 -16.77 22.62 -11.03
C GLU A 229 -16.94 22.46 -9.52
N ARG A 230 -18.02 21.78 -9.12
CA ARG A 230 -18.35 21.53 -7.72
C ARG A 230 -17.59 20.32 -7.19
N VAL A 231 -16.78 20.51 -6.16
CA VAL A 231 -16.17 19.39 -5.40
C VAL A 231 -17.23 18.68 -4.58
N SER A 232 -17.18 17.35 -4.54
CA SER A 232 -18.12 16.54 -3.78
C SER A 232 -17.94 16.69 -2.26
N GLU A 233 -19.04 16.76 -1.52
CA GLU A 233 -19.07 16.77 -0.04
C GLU A 233 -18.43 15.52 0.58
N ARG A 234 -18.43 14.41 -0.15
CA ARG A 234 -17.88 13.12 0.29
C ARG A 234 -16.37 13.00 0.08
N PHE A 235 -15.75 13.98 -0.58
CA PHE A 235 -14.31 14.00 -0.79
C PHE A 235 -13.57 14.08 0.56
N ARG A 236 -12.72 13.09 0.80
CA ARG A 236 -11.92 12.96 2.04
C ARG A 236 -10.50 12.61 1.69
N ILE A 237 -9.58 13.02 2.56
CA ILE A 237 -8.16 12.82 2.34
C ILE A 237 -7.58 12.07 3.53
N ILE A 238 -6.89 10.97 3.22
CA ILE A 238 -6.14 10.18 4.19
C ILE A 238 -4.69 10.24 3.75
N ALA A 239 -3.88 10.98 4.49
CA ALA A 239 -2.46 11.05 4.23
C ALA A 239 -1.70 10.04 5.10
N LEU A 240 -0.66 9.45 4.54
CA LEU A 240 0.29 8.53 5.17
C LEU A 240 1.65 9.21 5.17
N GLY A 241 2.34 9.17 6.32
CA GLY A 241 3.64 9.81 6.44
C GLY A 241 4.56 9.16 7.46
N LEU A 242 5.85 9.43 7.33
CA LEU A 242 6.89 8.93 8.22
C LEU A 242 7.19 9.95 9.33
N PRO A 243 7.48 9.50 10.57
CA PRO A 243 7.95 10.39 11.61
C PRO A 243 9.37 10.91 11.30
N VAL A 244 9.47 12.16 10.88
CA VAL A 244 10.72 12.91 10.70
C VAL A 244 11.06 13.61 12.03
N PRO A 245 12.32 13.62 12.51
CA PRO A 245 13.58 13.29 11.83
C PRO A 245 14.03 11.82 11.94
N ARG A 246 13.23 10.92 12.51
CA ARG A 246 13.63 9.50 12.67
C ARG A 246 13.88 8.82 11.32
N PHE A 247 13.17 9.24 10.28
CA PHE A 247 13.35 8.77 8.91
C PHE A 247 13.68 9.94 7.97
N VAL A 248 14.30 9.61 6.84
CA VAL A 248 14.65 10.58 5.80
C VAL A 248 13.38 11.21 5.22
N GLY A 249 13.31 12.54 5.25
CA GLY A 249 12.19 13.30 4.72
C GLY A 249 12.22 14.74 5.21
N ASN A 250 11.35 15.55 4.61
CA ASN A 250 11.07 16.90 5.06
C ASN A 250 10.09 16.85 6.23
N SER A 251 10.35 17.64 7.27
CA SER A 251 9.37 17.86 8.33
C SER A 251 8.10 18.43 7.72
N LEU A 252 6.93 17.96 8.18
CA LEU A 252 5.65 18.49 7.71
C LEU A 252 5.57 19.99 7.94
N ASP A 253 5.19 20.71 6.90
CA ASP A 253 5.01 22.16 6.93
C ASP A 253 3.94 22.56 7.96
N PRO A 254 4.08 23.72 8.62
CA PRO A 254 3.11 24.21 9.61
C PRO A 254 1.63 24.15 9.18
N PRO A 255 1.25 24.50 7.93
CA PRO A 255 -0.14 24.42 7.48
C PRO A 255 -0.69 22.98 7.49
N LEU A 256 0.10 22.01 7.00
CA LEU A 256 -0.26 20.60 7.01
C LEU A 256 -0.43 20.06 8.43
N ARG A 257 0.47 20.46 9.34
CA ARG A 257 0.43 20.05 10.76
C ARG A 257 -0.80 20.57 11.50
N SER A 258 -1.31 21.75 11.12
CA SER A 258 -2.52 22.34 11.72
C SER A 258 -3.80 21.73 11.15
N ARG A 259 -3.77 21.35 9.86
CA ARG A 259 -4.95 20.88 9.13
C ARG A 259 -5.32 19.44 9.44
N PHE A 260 -4.35 18.54 9.48
CA PHE A 260 -4.61 17.13 9.67
C PHE A 260 -4.79 16.79 11.15
N GLN A 261 -5.77 15.93 11.42
CA GLN A 261 -5.72 15.18 12.68
C GLN A 261 -4.74 14.03 12.52
N CYS A 262 -3.60 14.12 13.21
CA CYS A 262 -2.59 13.08 13.22
C CYS A 262 -2.96 11.93 14.16
N ARG A 263 -2.67 10.70 13.75
CA ARG A 263 -2.61 9.53 14.63
C ARG A 263 -1.38 8.70 14.32
N THR A 264 -0.64 8.35 15.37
CA THR A 264 0.52 7.48 15.26
C THR A 264 0.09 6.01 15.29
N VAL A 265 0.58 5.23 14.35
CA VAL A 265 0.52 3.77 14.29
C VAL A 265 1.84 3.27 14.91
N PRO A 266 1.78 2.65 16.11
CA PRO A 266 2.97 2.13 16.75
C PRO A 266 3.53 0.93 16.00
N GLU A 267 4.81 0.66 16.21
CA GLU A 267 5.42 -0.58 15.78
C GLU A 267 4.86 -1.75 16.61
N PRO A 268 4.75 -2.96 16.03
CA PRO A 268 4.38 -4.12 16.81
C PRO A 268 5.38 -4.34 17.94
N THR A 269 4.88 -4.70 19.12
CA THR A 269 5.73 -5.00 20.27
C THR A 269 6.46 -6.33 20.08
N PHE A 270 7.59 -6.50 20.78
CA PHE A 270 8.35 -7.75 20.74
C PHE A 270 7.46 -8.97 21.03
N GLU A 271 6.62 -8.87 22.06
CA GLU A 271 5.75 -9.97 22.46
C GLU A 271 4.64 -10.24 21.45
N SER A 272 4.07 -9.22 20.80
CA SER A 272 3.06 -9.46 19.75
C SER A 272 3.68 -10.12 18.52
N THR A 273 4.88 -9.69 18.11
CA THR A 273 5.63 -10.29 17.00
C THR A 273 6.04 -11.73 17.33
N ARG A 274 6.56 -12.00 18.54
CA ARG A 274 6.96 -13.34 18.97
C ARG A 274 5.78 -14.32 18.99
N ARG A 275 4.61 -13.88 19.47
CA ARG A 275 3.36 -14.66 19.42
C ARG A 275 2.97 -14.98 17.99
N LEU A 276 2.97 -13.98 17.12
CA LEU A 276 2.68 -14.17 15.70
C LEU A 276 3.63 -15.18 15.03
N CYS A 277 4.94 -15.09 15.29
CA CYS A 277 5.91 -16.04 14.75
C CYS A 277 5.65 -17.46 15.27
N SER A 278 5.33 -17.61 16.55
CA SER A 278 5.05 -18.91 17.17
C SER A 278 3.76 -19.54 16.62
N GLU A 279 2.75 -18.73 16.29
CA GLU A 279 1.51 -19.18 15.65
C GLU A 279 1.74 -19.62 14.19
N LEU A 280 2.66 -18.97 13.47
CA LEU A 280 2.96 -19.27 12.06
C LEU A 280 3.94 -20.43 11.88
N ALA A 281 4.87 -20.62 12.83
CA ALA A 281 5.93 -21.61 12.77
C ALA A 281 5.81 -22.64 13.91
N THR A 282 4.78 -23.49 13.82
CA THR A 282 4.53 -24.54 14.83
C THR A 282 5.58 -25.65 14.82
N ASN A 283 6.26 -25.87 13.69
CA ASN A 283 7.25 -26.94 13.53
C ASN A 283 8.67 -26.54 13.99
N VAL A 284 8.88 -25.29 14.38
CA VAL A 284 10.20 -24.75 14.74
C VAL A 284 10.29 -24.57 16.26
N SER A 285 11.49 -24.72 16.83
CA SER A 285 11.70 -24.52 18.25
C SER A 285 11.39 -23.07 18.67
N SER A 286 10.72 -22.89 19.81
CA SER A 286 10.41 -21.54 20.33
C SER A 286 11.65 -20.73 20.68
N HIS A 287 12.78 -21.41 20.97
CA HIS A 287 14.07 -20.77 21.24
C HIS A 287 14.65 -20.15 19.97
N SER A 288 14.71 -20.90 18.86
CA SER A 288 15.22 -20.41 17.57
C SER A 288 14.39 -19.22 17.04
N VAL A 289 13.06 -19.26 17.23
CA VAL A 289 12.17 -18.13 16.90
C VAL A 289 12.48 -16.91 17.77
N ASN A 290 12.68 -17.11 19.07
CA ASN A 290 13.02 -16.04 20.01
C ASN A 290 14.37 -15.40 19.67
N ASP A 291 15.38 -16.18 19.30
CA ASP A 291 16.70 -15.70 18.91
C ASP A 291 16.61 -14.80 17.67
N LEU A 292 15.88 -15.25 16.64
CA LEU A 292 15.68 -14.46 15.42
C LEU A 292 14.95 -13.14 15.71
N VAL A 293 13.83 -13.19 16.45
CA VAL A 293 13.06 -11.96 16.76
C VAL A 293 13.90 -11.01 17.63
N SER A 294 14.64 -11.53 18.62
CA SER A 294 15.52 -10.73 19.49
C SER A 294 16.61 -10.03 18.69
N MET A 295 17.23 -10.74 17.74
CA MET A 295 18.23 -10.18 16.85
C MET A 295 17.66 -9.04 15.99
N ILE A 296 16.48 -9.23 15.37
CA ILE A 296 15.85 -8.21 14.53
C ILE A 296 15.49 -6.95 15.35
N TYR A 297 14.95 -7.11 16.57
CA TYR A 297 14.67 -5.97 17.45
C TYR A 297 15.95 -5.28 17.93
N ALA A 298 17.01 -6.03 18.24
CA ALA A 298 18.31 -5.47 18.61
C ALA A 298 18.90 -4.62 17.47
N ILE A 299 18.90 -5.13 16.23
CA ILE A 299 19.37 -4.38 15.06
C ILE A 299 18.51 -3.12 14.85
N ASN A 300 17.18 -3.24 14.93
CA ASN A 300 16.28 -2.11 14.71
C ASN A 300 16.33 -1.04 15.82
N SER A 301 16.83 -1.40 17.02
CA SER A 301 17.07 -0.45 18.12
C SER A 301 18.32 0.39 17.91
N GLN A 302 19.25 -0.07 17.08
CA GLN A 302 20.55 0.54 16.85
C GLN A 302 20.57 1.37 15.56
N SER A 303 19.83 2.48 15.54
CA SER A 303 19.77 3.38 14.38
C SER A 303 21.07 4.16 14.12
N GLU A 304 21.97 4.24 15.10
CA GLU A 304 23.22 5.03 15.01
C GLU A 304 24.35 4.30 14.28
N LEU A 305 24.28 2.97 14.16
CA LEU A 305 25.34 2.16 13.55
C LEU A 305 25.36 2.22 12.02
N GLY A 306 24.49 3.03 11.42
CA GLY A 306 24.33 3.14 9.97
C GLY A 306 23.85 1.84 9.31
N ILE A 307 23.33 0.89 10.09
CA ILE A 307 22.74 -0.34 9.58
C ILE A 307 21.30 -0.02 9.16
N SER A 308 20.95 -0.34 7.91
CA SER A 308 19.57 -0.16 7.46
C SER A 308 18.63 -1.08 8.24
N ARG A 309 17.47 -0.55 8.56
CA ARG A 309 16.50 -1.20 9.41
C ARG A 309 15.90 -2.42 8.71
N VAL A 310 15.75 -3.53 9.44
CA VAL A 310 15.12 -4.74 8.91
C VAL A 310 13.60 -4.58 8.97
N SER A 311 12.93 -4.72 7.83
CA SER A 311 11.47 -4.65 7.76
C SER A 311 10.83 -5.85 8.47
N MET A 312 9.91 -5.55 9.38
CA MET A 312 9.15 -6.55 10.14
C MET A 312 8.07 -7.25 9.30
N GLU A 313 7.79 -6.75 8.10
CA GLU A 313 6.70 -7.23 7.23
C GLU A 313 7.05 -8.50 6.47
N LEU A 314 8.34 -8.78 6.35
CA LEU A 314 8.83 -10.02 5.76
C LEU A 314 8.73 -11.19 6.74
N ILE A 315 8.60 -10.92 8.05
CA ILE A 315 8.57 -11.95 9.10
C ILE A 315 7.49 -13.01 8.84
N PRO A 316 6.21 -12.66 8.58
CA PRO A 316 5.19 -13.68 8.34
C PRO A 316 5.48 -14.58 7.15
N ARG A 317 6.11 -14.03 6.08
CA ARG A 317 6.49 -14.81 4.90
C ARG A 317 7.64 -15.76 5.22
N VAL A 318 8.68 -15.26 5.88
CA VAL A 318 9.85 -16.06 6.28
C VAL A 318 9.49 -17.12 7.32
N MET A 319 8.58 -16.82 8.25
CA MET A 319 8.08 -17.82 9.21
C MET A 319 7.32 -18.95 8.51
N ARG A 320 6.55 -18.69 7.45
CA ARG A 320 5.94 -19.76 6.65
C ARG A 320 6.99 -20.59 5.91
N ILE A 321 8.03 -19.95 5.39
CA ILE A 321 9.18 -20.66 4.80
C ILE A 321 9.82 -21.57 5.85
N TRP A 322 10.10 -21.04 7.05
CA TRP A 322 10.72 -21.80 8.13
C TRP A 322 9.85 -22.96 8.62
N ASN A 323 8.53 -22.75 8.71
CA ASN A 323 7.57 -23.80 9.05
C ASN A 323 7.55 -24.91 7.99
N THR A 324 7.76 -24.54 6.72
CA THR A 324 7.81 -25.47 5.59
C THR A 324 9.16 -26.16 5.46
N CYS A 325 10.24 -25.60 6.02
CA CYS A 325 11.56 -26.21 6.03
C CYS A 325 12.25 -25.96 7.39
N PRO A 326 11.99 -26.78 8.42
CA PRO A 326 12.60 -26.64 9.74
C PRO A 326 14.12 -26.82 9.76
N SER A 327 14.69 -27.40 8.70
CA SER A 327 16.14 -27.60 8.52
C SER A 327 16.97 -26.30 8.42
N TYR A 328 16.33 -25.14 8.27
CA TYR A 328 17.03 -23.86 8.18
C TYR A 328 17.42 -23.33 9.56
N SER A 329 18.59 -22.69 9.62
CA SER A 329 19.06 -22.00 10.81
C SER A 329 18.39 -20.61 10.94
N PRO A 330 18.39 -20.01 12.15
CA PRO A 330 17.99 -18.61 12.32
C PRO A 330 18.83 -17.65 11.44
N GLU A 331 20.12 -17.96 11.23
CA GLU A 331 21.00 -17.17 10.36
C GLU A 331 20.57 -17.24 8.89
N ASP A 332 20.20 -18.43 8.40
CA ASP A 332 19.72 -18.61 7.03
C ASP A 332 18.41 -17.83 6.80
N MET A 333 17.50 -17.85 7.77
CA MET A 333 16.25 -17.09 7.71
C MET A 333 16.49 -15.59 7.75
N PHE A 334 17.44 -15.14 8.55
CA PHE A 334 17.85 -13.74 8.57
C PHE A 334 18.48 -13.31 7.23
N ASN A 335 19.37 -14.12 6.67
CA ASN A 335 19.97 -13.86 5.35
C ASN A 335 18.92 -13.84 4.22
N LEU A 336 17.84 -14.60 4.35
CA LEU A 336 16.71 -14.58 3.43
C LEU A 336 15.87 -13.31 3.54
N MET A 337 15.68 -12.80 4.77
CA MET A 337 15.01 -11.51 5.00
C MET A 337 15.85 -10.33 4.52
N TYR A 338 17.16 -10.39 4.77
CA TYR A 338 18.07 -9.28 4.55
C TYR A 338 19.46 -9.82 4.16
N PRO A 339 19.86 -9.78 2.87
CA PRO A 339 21.14 -10.32 2.42
C PRO A 339 22.29 -9.36 2.79
N CYS A 340 22.72 -9.43 4.05
CA CYS A 340 23.71 -8.53 4.64
C CYS A 340 25.03 -8.50 3.87
N LYS A 341 25.51 -9.66 3.40
CA LYS A 341 26.79 -9.81 2.71
C LYS A 341 26.87 -9.05 1.38
N SER A 342 25.72 -8.77 0.76
CA SER A 342 25.66 -8.12 -0.56
C SER A 342 25.29 -6.64 -0.50
N ILE A 343 24.61 -6.21 0.57
CA ILE A 343 24.11 -4.84 0.71
C ILE A 343 25.06 -3.98 1.55
N PHE A 344 25.67 -4.57 2.58
CA PHE A 344 26.44 -3.80 3.56
C PHE A 344 27.92 -3.68 3.21
N LYS A 345 28.53 -2.57 3.63
CA LYS A 345 29.99 -2.37 3.60
C LYS A 345 30.66 -3.33 4.60
N GLU A 346 31.94 -3.63 4.39
CA GLU A 346 32.68 -4.61 5.21
C GLU A 346 32.57 -4.38 6.73
N HIS A 347 32.59 -3.11 7.18
CA HIS A 347 32.41 -2.75 8.58
C HIS A 347 31.04 -3.17 9.13
N GLN A 348 29.97 -2.87 8.39
CA GLN A 348 28.59 -3.22 8.77
C GLN A 348 28.38 -4.74 8.74
N VAL A 349 29.00 -5.45 7.80
CA VAL A 349 28.97 -6.93 7.76
C VAL A 349 29.60 -7.52 9.03
N LYS A 350 30.74 -6.98 9.49
CA LYS A 350 31.37 -7.41 10.75
C LYS A 350 30.45 -7.19 11.95
N LEU A 351 29.83 -6.01 12.06
CA LEU A 351 28.88 -5.73 13.13
C LEU A 351 27.71 -6.72 13.13
N VAL A 352 27.12 -6.99 11.96
CA VAL A 352 26.02 -7.96 11.84
C VAL A 352 26.47 -9.36 12.25
N ASN A 353 27.67 -9.79 11.86
CA ASN A 353 28.22 -11.08 12.27
C ASN A 353 28.45 -11.14 13.79
N ASP A 354 28.84 -10.04 14.43
CA ASP A 354 28.96 -9.95 15.89
C ASP A 354 27.59 -10.04 16.57
N PHE A 355 26.54 -9.45 15.98
CA PHE A 355 25.16 -9.63 16.45
C PHE A 355 24.70 -11.08 16.30
N ILE A 356 24.93 -11.71 15.14
CA ILE A 356 24.62 -13.12 14.88
C ILE A 356 25.31 -14.00 15.94
N ALA A 357 26.60 -13.78 16.20
CA ALA A 357 27.35 -14.56 17.18
C ALA A 357 26.87 -14.37 18.63
N LYS A 358 26.30 -13.20 18.96
CA LYS A 358 25.76 -12.90 20.31
C LYS A 358 24.37 -13.50 20.53
N PHE A 359 23.53 -13.51 19.50
CA PHE A 359 22.11 -13.86 19.64
C PHE A 359 21.78 -15.28 19.17
N ILE A 360 22.51 -15.84 18.20
CA ILE A 360 22.22 -17.17 17.65
C ILE A 360 23.15 -18.18 18.32
N SER A 361 22.55 -19.07 19.13
CA SER A 361 23.30 -20.11 19.86
C SER A 361 23.64 -21.33 18.99
N GLU A 362 22.84 -21.60 17.95
CA GLU A 362 22.97 -22.77 17.08
C GLU A 362 23.73 -22.45 15.78
N LYS A 363 24.93 -23.01 15.63
CA LYS A 363 25.67 -22.99 14.35
C LYS A 363 25.41 -24.30 13.61
N THR A 364 24.37 -24.35 12.78
CA THR A 364 24.21 -25.46 11.83
C THR A 364 24.99 -25.15 10.55
N SER A 365 25.79 -26.09 10.07
CA SER A 365 26.45 -25.99 8.78
C SER A 365 25.41 -25.95 7.65
N SER A 366 25.62 -25.07 6.66
CA SER A 366 24.75 -24.96 5.49
C SER A 366 24.77 -26.28 4.70
N VAL A 367 23.74 -27.10 4.87
CA VAL A 367 23.64 -28.37 4.14
C VAL A 367 23.32 -28.07 2.67
N PRO A 368 24.07 -28.64 1.70
CA PRO A 368 23.78 -28.47 0.28
C PRO A 368 22.39 -29.05 -0.03
N SER A 369 21.59 -28.28 -0.76
CA SER A 369 20.21 -28.64 -1.13
C SER A 369 20.08 -28.66 -2.66
N CYS A 370 19.36 -29.63 -3.20
CA CYS A 370 19.21 -29.81 -4.64
C CYS A 370 17.75 -30.09 -5.00
N ILE A 371 17.29 -29.48 -6.10
CA ILE A 371 15.98 -29.76 -6.69
C ILE A 371 16.13 -31.01 -7.55
N ARG A 372 15.66 -32.17 -7.06
CA ARG A 372 15.91 -33.44 -7.74
C ARG A 372 14.78 -33.93 -8.63
N THR A 373 13.56 -33.41 -8.51
CA THR A 373 12.47 -33.90 -9.37
C THR A 373 11.29 -32.94 -9.44
N VAL A 374 10.83 -32.72 -10.67
CA VAL A 374 9.60 -32.00 -11.03
C VAL A 374 8.72 -33.06 -11.68
N LYS A 375 7.82 -33.68 -10.91
CA LYS A 375 6.89 -34.68 -11.45
C LYS A 375 5.52 -34.01 -11.64
N THR A 376 4.93 -34.16 -12.82
CA THR A 376 3.51 -33.83 -13.04
C THR A 376 2.68 -34.72 -12.12
N VAL A 377 1.76 -34.13 -11.36
CA VAL A 377 0.87 -34.92 -10.49
C VAL A 377 -0.13 -35.62 -11.40
N GLU A 378 -0.04 -36.95 -11.49
CA GLU A 378 -0.99 -37.77 -12.26
C GLU A 378 -2.41 -37.51 -11.75
N GLY A 379 -3.25 -36.90 -12.61
CA GLY A 379 -4.70 -36.73 -12.36
C GLY A 379 -5.23 -35.30 -12.33
N THR A 380 -4.39 -34.26 -12.33
CA THR A 380 -4.85 -32.86 -12.46
C THR A 380 -4.04 -32.10 -13.51
N VAL A 381 -4.70 -31.72 -14.61
CA VAL A 381 -4.13 -30.86 -15.66
C VAL A 381 -3.64 -29.56 -15.03
N GLY A 382 -2.35 -29.27 -15.20
CA GLY A 382 -1.76 -28.00 -14.81
C GLY A 382 -1.27 -27.88 -13.36
N LYS A 383 -0.96 -28.98 -12.66
CA LYS A 383 -0.25 -28.93 -11.37
C LYS A 383 1.04 -29.75 -11.38
N VAL A 384 2.14 -29.12 -11.00
CA VAL A 384 3.47 -29.72 -10.95
C VAL A 384 3.95 -29.82 -9.51
N ALA A 385 4.36 -31.01 -9.09
CA ALA A 385 4.95 -31.25 -7.78
C ALA A 385 6.49 -31.11 -7.84
N ILE A 386 7.02 -30.11 -7.15
CA ILE A 386 8.44 -29.81 -7.00
C ILE A 386 8.92 -30.52 -5.74
N SER A 387 9.71 -31.58 -5.87
CA SER A 387 10.36 -32.22 -4.71
C SER A 387 11.73 -31.60 -4.45
N ILE A 388 11.89 -31.00 -3.27
CA ILE A 388 13.15 -30.47 -2.76
C ILE A 388 13.71 -31.46 -1.76
N GLU A 389 14.99 -31.82 -1.93
CA GLU A 389 15.74 -32.64 -0.98
C GLU A 389 16.76 -31.76 -0.25
N LYS A 390 16.57 -31.57 1.06
CA LYS A 390 17.51 -30.89 1.93
C LYS A 390 17.65 -31.69 3.22
N ALA A 391 18.89 -32.07 3.56
CA ALA A 391 19.22 -32.77 4.80
C ALA A 391 18.37 -34.03 5.11
N GLN A 392 18.14 -34.90 4.11
CA GLN A 392 17.31 -36.12 4.19
C GLN A 392 15.78 -35.90 4.32
N GLU A 393 15.29 -34.65 4.27
CA GLU A 393 13.87 -34.38 4.12
C GLU A 393 13.48 -34.22 2.65
N HIS A 394 12.46 -34.97 2.21
CA HIS A 394 11.80 -34.81 0.92
C HIS A 394 10.52 -34.01 1.09
N ARG A 395 10.42 -32.83 0.46
CA ARG A 395 9.19 -32.03 0.49
C ARG A 395 8.73 -31.66 -0.90
N THR A 396 7.44 -31.90 -1.18
CA THR A 396 6.79 -31.64 -2.47
C THR A 396 5.93 -30.39 -2.40
N PHE A 397 6.16 -29.43 -3.31
CA PHE A 397 5.33 -28.24 -3.48
C PHE A 397 4.53 -28.35 -4.77
N THR A 398 3.22 -28.09 -4.76
CA THR A 398 2.42 -28.07 -5.98
C THR A 398 2.30 -26.65 -6.52
N THR A 399 2.74 -26.40 -7.76
CA THR A 399 2.54 -25.14 -8.48
C THR A 399 1.63 -25.33 -9.68
N ASP A 400 0.78 -24.33 -9.96
CA ASP A 400 -0.06 -24.34 -11.16
C ASP A 400 0.79 -23.98 -12.39
N VAL A 401 0.74 -24.80 -13.44
CA VAL A 401 1.62 -24.70 -14.62
C VAL A 401 0.79 -24.79 -15.90
N THR A 402 1.10 -23.93 -16.87
CA THR A 402 0.48 -23.93 -18.21
C THR A 402 1.40 -24.48 -19.30
N GLY A 403 2.69 -24.69 -19.02
CA GLY A 403 3.68 -25.17 -19.98
C GLY A 403 4.12 -26.63 -19.81
N SER A 404 4.71 -27.20 -20.86
CA SER A 404 5.45 -28.47 -20.78
C SER A 404 6.80 -28.24 -20.11
N THR A 405 7.14 -29.04 -19.09
CA THR A 405 8.48 -29.07 -18.49
C THR A 405 9.50 -29.52 -19.53
N SER A 406 10.27 -28.58 -20.09
CA SER A 406 11.38 -28.91 -20.99
C SER A 406 12.64 -29.15 -20.16
N SER A 407 13.06 -30.41 -20.03
CA SER A 407 14.34 -30.80 -19.43
C SER A 407 15.56 -30.51 -20.32
N GLU A 408 15.37 -29.89 -21.48
CA GLU A 408 16.42 -29.64 -22.45
C GLU A 408 16.73 -28.14 -22.55
N ASN A 409 17.70 -27.67 -21.76
CA ASN A 409 18.34 -26.38 -22.04
C ASN A 409 19.87 -26.57 -22.11
N ARG A 410 20.37 -26.61 -23.35
CA ARG A 410 21.79 -26.68 -23.70
C ARG A 410 22.46 -25.35 -23.34
N GLY A 411 23.13 -25.27 -22.19
CA GLY A 411 24.00 -24.12 -21.84
C GLY A 411 24.07 -23.72 -20.37
N PHE A 412 23.39 -24.41 -19.46
CA PHE A 412 23.53 -24.22 -18.01
C PHE A 412 24.41 -25.33 -17.41
N VAL A 413 25.47 -24.95 -16.70
CA VAL A 413 26.33 -25.91 -15.98
C VAL A 413 25.89 -25.91 -14.52
N PRO A 414 25.27 -26.99 -14.02
CA PRO A 414 24.82 -27.06 -12.64
C PRO A 414 26.03 -27.12 -11.70
N THR A 415 26.16 -26.13 -10.82
CA THR A 415 27.10 -26.17 -9.70
C THR A 415 26.34 -26.35 -8.39
N PRO A 416 26.95 -26.95 -7.34
CA PRO A 416 26.27 -27.12 -6.05
C PRO A 416 25.75 -25.81 -5.44
N GLN A 417 26.46 -24.71 -5.69
CA GLN A 417 26.05 -23.37 -5.25
C GLN A 417 24.81 -22.89 -6.01
N TYR A 418 24.77 -23.06 -7.33
CA TYR A 418 23.59 -22.71 -8.13
C TYR A 418 22.38 -23.58 -7.82
N GLU A 419 22.57 -24.88 -7.55
CA GLU A 419 21.48 -25.77 -7.13
C GLU A 419 20.89 -25.36 -5.78
N THR A 420 21.74 -24.96 -4.83
CA THR A 420 21.29 -24.43 -3.53
C THR A 420 20.53 -23.11 -3.73
N LEU A 421 21.02 -22.23 -4.61
CA LEU A 421 20.34 -20.98 -4.94
C LEU A 421 18.97 -21.22 -5.59
N LEU A 422 18.89 -22.08 -6.61
CA LEU A 422 17.63 -22.45 -7.27
C LEU A 422 16.64 -23.03 -6.27
N THR A 423 17.12 -23.87 -5.35
CA THR A 423 16.31 -24.43 -4.27
C THR A 423 15.72 -23.34 -3.39
N ASN A 424 16.54 -22.40 -2.91
CA ASN A 424 16.08 -21.29 -2.09
C ASN A 424 15.08 -20.39 -2.85
N LEU A 425 15.30 -20.15 -4.14
CA LEU A 425 14.39 -19.37 -4.98
C LEU A 425 13.04 -20.08 -5.17
N ALA A 426 13.03 -21.40 -5.39
CA ALA A 426 11.81 -22.18 -5.49
C ALA A 426 10.99 -22.13 -4.18
N ILE A 427 11.67 -22.22 -3.02
CA ILE A 427 11.03 -22.10 -1.71
C ILE A 427 10.47 -20.69 -1.50
N ALA A 428 11.23 -19.65 -1.83
CA ALA A 428 10.77 -18.27 -1.71
C ALA A 428 9.54 -18.04 -2.60
N HIS A 429 9.58 -18.51 -3.85
CA HIS A 429 8.46 -18.45 -4.80
C HIS A 429 7.19 -19.14 -4.27
N SER A 430 7.33 -20.20 -3.49
CA SER A 430 6.17 -20.90 -2.90
C SER A 430 5.38 -20.04 -1.90
N GLN A 431 6.02 -19.05 -1.26
CA GLN A 431 5.40 -18.21 -0.23
C GLN A 431 5.10 -16.78 -0.70
N GLY A 432 5.69 -16.33 -1.82
CA GLY A 432 5.40 -15.04 -2.43
C GLY A 432 6.45 -14.58 -3.42
N ASP A 433 6.41 -13.28 -3.72
CA ASP A 433 7.38 -12.63 -4.61
C ASP A 433 8.77 -12.55 -3.97
N PHE A 434 9.81 -12.67 -4.79
CA PHE A 434 11.20 -12.61 -4.36
C PHE A 434 12.03 -11.69 -5.25
N ALA A 435 13.14 -11.17 -4.72
CA ALA A 435 14.10 -10.35 -5.45
C ALA A 435 15.48 -11.01 -5.44
N LEU A 436 16.15 -11.03 -6.61
CA LEU A 436 17.50 -11.57 -6.75
C LEU A 436 18.53 -10.44 -6.89
N ILE A 437 19.36 -10.26 -5.86
CA ILE A 437 20.39 -9.21 -5.78
C ILE A 437 21.77 -9.83 -6.07
N GLY A 438 22.67 -9.04 -6.66
CA GLY A 438 24.03 -9.49 -7.02
C GLY A 438 24.74 -8.52 -7.96
N ALA A 439 26.02 -8.76 -8.22
CA ALA A 439 26.83 -7.93 -9.11
C ALA A 439 26.35 -8.00 -10.58
N LYS A 440 26.72 -6.98 -11.37
CA LYS A 440 26.50 -6.98 -12.82
C LYS A 440 27.29 -8.14 -13.44
N GLY A 441 26.65 -8.90 -14.33
CA GLY A 441 27.28 -10.06 -14.98
C GLY A 441 27.23 -11.36 -14.19
N ALA A 442 26.66 -11.41 -12.97
CA ALA A 442 26.56 -12.62 -12.16
C ALA A 442 25.59 -13.71 -12.71
N GLY A 443 24.99 -13.50 -13.90
CA GLY A 443 24.12 -14.50 -14.52
C GLY A 443 22.68 -14.56 -13.96
N LYS A 444 22.20 -13.53 -13.27
CA LYS A 444 20.85 -13.47 -12.66
C LYS A 444 19.72 -13.90 -13.59
N THR A 445 19.70 -13.35 -14.81
CA THR A 445 18.69 -13.66 -15.83
C THR A 445 18.73 -15.13 -16.24
N LYS A 446 19.92 -15.74 -16.31
CA LYS A 446 20.07 -17.17 -16.62
C LYS A 446 19.54 -18.04 -15.48
N VAL A 447 19.80 -17.69 -14.22
CA VAL A 447 19.28 -18.43 -13.06
C VAL A 447 17.75 -18.42 -13.04
N ILE A 448 17.13 -17.28 -13.35
CA ILE A 448 15.67 -17.15 -13.40
C ILE A 448 15.08 -17.91 -14.59
N GLY A 449 15.73 -17.85 -15.76
CA GLY A 449 15.34 -18.65 -16.92
C GLY A 449 15.40 -20.16 -16.64
N GLU A 450 16.44 -20.61 -15.94
CA GLU A 450 16.58 -22.01 -15.52
C GLU A 450 15.51 -22.42 -14.50
N LEU A 451 15.24 -21.57 -13.49
CA LEU A 451 14.16 -21.80 -12.53
C LEU A 451 12.81 -21.92 -13.24
N ALA A 452 12.50 -20.99 -14.13
CA ALA A 452 11.25 -20.99 -14.87
C ALA A 452 11.13 -22.20 -15.80
N ALA A 453 12.21 -22.61 -16.46
CA ALA A 453 12.24 -23.81 -17.29
C ALA A 453 11.98 -25.08 -16.46
N ARG A 454 12.61 -25.21 -15.28
CA ARG A 454 12.39 -26.34 -14.36
C ARG A 454 10.97 -26.37 -13.84
N LEU A 455 10.38 -25.21 -13.57
CA LEU A 455 9.04 -25.09 -13.02
C LEU A 455 7.92 -25.03 -14.07
N GLY A 456 8.25 -24.88 -15.36
CA GLY A 456 7.29 -24.78 -16.46
C GLY A 456 6.61 -23.40 -16.61
N PHE A 457 7.19 -22.34 -16.03
CA PHE A 457 6.67 -20.97 -16.16
C PHE A 457 7.21 -20.26 -17.40
N THR A 458 6.40 -19.36 -17.97
CA THR A 458 6.87 -18.40 -18.98
C THR A 458 7.50 -17.18 -18.28
N THR A 459 8.67 -16.75 -18.76
CA THR A 459 9.36 -15.56 -18.24
C THR A 459 9.10 -14.36 -19.13
N GLU A 460 8.64 -13.27 -18.53
CA GLU A 460 8.60 -11.95 -19.18
C GLU A 460 9.54 -11.01 -18.44
N THR A 461 10.34 -10.23 -19.18
CA THR A 461 11.32 -9.31 -18.61
C THR A 461 10.88 -7.88 -18.82
N ILE A 462 10.80 -7.12 -17.74
CA ILE A 462 10.53 -5.68 -17.73
C ILE A 462 11.76 -4.97 -17.19
N VAL A 463 12.30 -4.05 -17.98
CA VAL A 463 13.43 -3.21 -17.57
C VAL A 463 12.86 -1.94 -16.94
N LEU A 464 13.14 -1.73 -15.65
CA LEU A 464 12.76 -0.51 -14.96
C LEU A 464 13.88 0.52 -15.07
N TYR A 465 13.55 1.70 -15.60
CA TYR A 465 14.42 2.86 -15.55
C TYR A 465 13.95 3.81 -14.44
N GLN A 466 14.88 4.65 -13.96
CA GLN A 466 14.71 5.57 -12.83
C GLN A 466 13.49 6.51 -12.91
N SER A 467 12.93 6.72 -14.11
CA SER A 467 11.82 7.63 -14.40
C SER A 467 10.53 6.95 -14.86
N ASN A 468 10.44 5.61 -14.83
CA ASN A 468 9.24 4.93 -15.29
C ASN A 468 8.17 4.93 -14.18
N GLU A 469 7.20 5.83 -14.28
CA GLU A 469 5.89 5.61 -13.67
C GLU A 469 5.33 4.29 -14.21
N VAL A 470 4.99 3.38 -13.31
CA VAL A 470 4.34 2.12 -13.70
C VAL A 470 2.99 2.49 -14.34
N PRO A 471 2.76 2.17 -15.63
CA PRO A 471 1.51 2.53 -16.29
C PRO A 471 0.34 1.89 -15.56
N SER A 472 -0.64 2.71 -15.20
CA SER A 472 -1.84 2.35 -14.43
C SER A 472 -2.72 1.29 -15.12
N GLU A 473 -2.50 1.03 -16.42
CA GLU A 473 -3.16 -0.02 -17.20
C GLU A 473 -2.54 -1.42 -17.05
N SER A 474 -1.39 -1.57 -16.38
CA SER A 474 -0.81 -2.90 -16.08
C SER A 474 -1.60 -3.74 -15.05
N ARG A 475 -2.78 -3.27 -14.63
CA ARG A 475 -3.72 -3.98 -13.73
C ARG A 475 -4.39 -5.22 -14.36
N LEU A 476 -4.08 -5.57 -15.61
CA LEU A 476 -4.63 -6.73 -16.31
C LEU A 476 -3.54 -7.70 -16.79
N LEU A 477 -2.81 -8.33 -15.86
CA LEU A 477 -2.21 -9.64 -16.10
C LEU A 477 -2.93 -10.68 -15.24
N LYS A 478 -4.21 -10.90 -15.55
CA LYS A 478 -4.96 -12.09 -15.13
C LYS A 478 -5.12 -12.99 -16.36
N ALA A 479 -4.18 -13.90 -16.60
CA ALA A 479 -4.47 -15.06 -17.47
C ALA A 479 -3.46 -16.23 -17.42
N ALA A 480 -2.20 -16.03 -17.02
CA ALA A 480 -1.22 -17.11 -17.02
C ALA A 480 -0.27 -17.04 -15.81
N PRO A 481 0.26 -18.19 -15.34
CA PRO A 481 1.37 -18.21 -14.40
C PRO A 481 2.64 -17.65 -15.10
N THR A 482 2.89 -16.35 -14.90
CA THR A 482 4.04 -15.63 -15.49
C THR A 482 4.98 -15.16 -14.38
N ILE A 483 6.27 -15.45 -14.51
CA ILE A 483 7.30 -14.84 -13.65
C ILE A 483 7.71 -13.52 -14.31
N ILE A 484 7.37 -12.40 -13.66
CA ILE A 484 7.78 -11.06 -14.09
C ILE A 484 9.15 -10.76 -13.48
N PHE A 485 10.18 -10.67 -14.33
CA PHE A 485 11.50 -10.24 -13.89
C PHE A 485 11.64 -8.74 -14.04
N MET A 486 11.90 -8.05 -12.93
CA MET A 486 12.18 -6.62 -12.90
C MET A 486 13.67 -6.40 -12.60
N SER A 487 14.40 -5.80 -13.53
CA SER A 487 15.81 -5.46 -13.34
C SER A 487 15.99 -4.08 -12.71
N GLU A 488 17.03 -3.90 -11.90
CA GLU A 488 17.49 -2.59 -11.35
C GLU A 488 16.59 -1.95 -10.27
N ILE A 489 15.99 -2.75 -9.39
CA ILE A 489 15.06 -2.30 -8.33
C ILE A 489 15.72 -1.63 -7.09
N LEU A 490 17.05 -1.67 -6.94
CA LEU A 490 17.71 -1.32 -5.66
C LEU A 490 17.38 0.08 -5.14
N ASP A 491 17.26 1.07 -6.03
CA ASP A 491 16.93 2.45 -5.65
C ASP A 491 15.46 2.60 -5.20
N VAL A 492 14.56 1.75 -5.71
CA VAL A 492 13.12 1.73 -5.38
C VAL A 492 12.85 1.05 -4.02
N LEU A 493 13.66 0.07 -3.64
CA LEU A 493 13.54 -0.63 -2.35
C LEU A 493 14.20 0.12 -1.17
N GLY A 494 14.73 1.32 -1.40
CA GLY A 494 15.33 2.14 -0.35
C GLY A 494 16.68 1.59 0.15
N PHE A 495 17.36 0.77 -0.65
CA PHE A 495 18.74 0.38 -0.39
C PHE A 495 19.66 1.45 -0.96
N GLU A 496 20.21 2.31 -0.10
CA GLU A 496 21.25 3.27 -0.50
C GLU A 496 22.50 2.50 -0.95
N ARG A 497 23.09 2.92 -2.09
CA ARG A 497 24.37 2.39 -2.61
C ARG A 497 25.57 2.80 -1.78
#